data_AF-A0A1H0A6S3-F1
#
_entry.id   AF-A0A1H0A6S3-F1
#
_cell.length_a   1.000
_cell.length_b   1.000
_cell.length_c   1.000
_cell.angle_alpha   90.00
_cell.angle_beta   90.00
_cell.angle_gamma   90.00
#
_symmetry.space_group_name_H-M   'P 1'
#
loop_
_entity.id
_entity.type
_entity.pdbx_description
1 polymer ?
#
loop_
_entity_poly.entity_id
_entity_poly.type
_entity_poly.pdbx_seq_one_letter_code
_entity_poly.pdbx_strand_id
1 'polypeptide(L)'
;MDSAERRKCILDILSLAKTAITGAELSKQCDVSRQIVVGDVAILRAQGTPIISTPRGYQLVHNQIEGVKKVFVCCHGNNEVRKELEAIVDNGGLVQNVVVEHDVYGYLEGTLKLRSRRDIAQYIKRMKESKAELLCSINGGIHTHLVEAATSEELIAIEEALDGIGVLYKE
;
A
#
# COMPACT_ATOMS: atom_id res chain seq x y z
N MET A 1 -0.89 -37.63 -7.43
CA MET A 1 -0.12 -36.38 -7.62
C MET A 1 1.22 -36.52 -6.94
N ASP A 2 2.31 -36.19 -7.63
CA ASP A 2 3.62 -36.19 -6.98
C ASP A 2 3.79 -35.00 -6.02
N SER A 3 4.87 -34.98 -5.23
CA SER A 3 5.09 -33.92 -4.24
C SER A 3 5.42 -32.55 -4.84
N ALA A 4 5.99 -32.48 -6.05
CA ALA A 4 6.31 -31.22 -6.72
C ALA A 4 5.06 -30.60 -7.38
N GLU A 5 4.29 -31.41 -8.08
CA GLU A 5 2.97 -31.07 -8.62
C GLU A 5 2.03 -30.58 -7.53
N ARG A 6 2.07 -31.22 -6.35
CA ARG A 6 1.28 -30.81 -5.18
C ARG A 6 1.65 -29.46 -4.62
N ARG A 7 2.93 -29.20 -4.43
CA ARG A 7 3.37 -27.86 -4.01
C ARG A 7 3.01 -26.79 -5.04
N LYS A 8 3.11 -27.09 -6.34
CA LYS A 8 2.68 -26.19 -7.41
C LYS A 8 1.17 -25.91 -7.36
N CYS A 9 0.35 -26.95 -7.24
CA CYS A 9 -1.10 -26.82 -7.10
C CYS A 9 -1.48 -25.97 -5.86
N ILE A 10 -0.85 -26.20 -4.71
CA ILE A 10 -1.06 -25.39 -3.50
C ILE A 10 -0.71 -23.92 -3.77
N LEU A 11 0.39 -23.63 -4.45
CA LEU A 11 0.77 -22.27 -4.82
C LEU A 11 -0.24 -21.61 -5.75
N ASP A 12 -0.70 -22.33 -6.79
CA ASP A 12 -1.67 -21.82 -7.76
C ASP A 12 -3.02 -21.51 -7.09
N ILE A 13 -3.46 -22.35 -6.16
CA ILE A 13 -4.68 -22.09 -5.37
C ILE A 13 -4.50 -20.84 -4.49
N LEU A 14 -3.37 -20.74 -3.78
CA LEU A 14 -3.10 -19.63 -2.88
C LEU A 14 -2.83 -18.30 -3.61
N SER A 15 -2.34 -18.34 -4.86
CA SER A 15 -2.09 -17.13 -5.67
C SER A 15 -3.39 -16.56 -6.25
N LEU A 16 -4.36 -17.41 -6.61
CA LEU A 16 -5.67 -16.99 -7.13
C LEU A 16 -6.67 -16.62 -6.02
N ALA A 17 -6.40 -17.03 -4.78
CA ALA A 17 -7.30 -16.83 -3.66
C ALA A 17 -7.31 -15.36 -3.15
N LYS A 18 -8.49 -14.74 -3.15
CA LYS A 18 -8.70 -13.39 -2.56
C LYS A 18 -8.77 -13.40 -1.03
N THR A 19 -8.93 -14.57 -0.42
CA THR A 19 -9.08 -14.77 1.03
C THR A 19 -8.27 -15.98 1.47
N ALA A 20 -7.98 -16.09 2.77
CA ALA A 20 -7.31 -17.27 3.33
C ALA A 20 -8.08 -18.57 2.99
N ILE A 21 -7.33 -19.61 2.60
CA ILE A 21 -7.85 -20.93 2.24
C ILE A 21 -7.51 -21.92 3.36
N THR A 22 -8.50 -22.66 3.84
CA THR A 22 -8.28 -23.60 4.95
C THR A 22 -7.44 -24.79 4.50
N GLY A 23 -6.72 -25.41 5.45
CA GLY A 23 -5.99 -26.64 5.17
C GLY A 23 -6.88 -27.81 4.72
N ALA A 24 -8.17 -27.79 5.10
CA ALA A 24 -9.15 -28.78 4.65
C ALA A 24 -9.57 -28.60 3.19
N GLU A 25 -9.68 -27.35 2.73
CA GLU A 25 -9.95 -27.04 1.32
C GLU A 25 -8.76 -27.42 0.44
N LEU A 26 -7.54 -27.06 0.86
CA LEU A 26 -6.32 -27.47 0.15
C LEU A 26 -6.17 -29.00 0.11
N SER A 27 -6.46 -29.68 1.22
CA SER A 27 -6.34 -31.14 1.27
C SER A 27 -7.33 -31.82 0.32
N LYS A 28 -8.55 -31.28 0.20
CA LYS A 28 -9.58 -31.78 -0.73
C LYS A 28 -9.21 -31.52 -2.19
N GLN A 29 -8.67 -30.33 -2.51
CA GLN A 29 -8.31 -29.99 -3.89
C GLN A 29 -7.07 -30.75 -4.38
N CYS A 30 -6.13 -31.07 -3.48
CA CYS A 30 -4.92 -31.82 -3.80
C CYS A 30 -5.06 -33.33 -3.57
N ASP A 31 -6.25 -33.82 -3.19
CA ASP A 31 -6.53 -35.22 -2.85
C ASP A 31 -5.51 -35.87 -1.88
N VAL A 32 -5.24 -35.17 -0.78
CA VAL A 32 -4.30 -35.61 0.27
C VAL A 32 -4.85 -35.35 1.67
N SER A 33 -4.16 -35.86 2.69
CA SER A 33 -4.49 -35.54 4.08
C SER A 33 -4.05 -34.11 4.44
N ARG A 34 -4.71 -33.52 5.45
CA ARG A 34 -4.31 -32.22 6.01
C ARG A 34 -2.85 -32.22 6.50
N GLN A 35 -2.36 -33.34 7.01
CA GLN A 35 -0.98 -33.45 7.51
C GLN A 35 0.05 -33.30 6.38
N ILE A 36 -0.27 -33.81 5.18
CA ILE A 36 0.58 -33.66 4.00
C ILE A 36 0.61 -32.19 3.57
N VAL A 37 -0.54 -31.50 3.54
CA VAL A 37 -0.62 -30.05 3.24
C VAL A 37 0.23 -29.22 4.21
N VAL A 38 0.18 -29.53 5.51
CA VAL A 38 1.01 -28.84 6.53
C VAL A 38 2.49 -29.00 6.20
N GLY A 39 2.93 -30.20 5.83
CA GLY A 39 4.31 -30.47 5.43
C GLY A 39 4.71 -29.74 4.15
N ASP A 40 3.86 -29.73 3.14
CA ASP A 40 4.14 -29.04 1.87
C ASP A 40 4.23 -27.52 2.05
N VAL A 41 3.34 -26.93 2.83
CA VAL A 41 3.40 -25.49 3.16
C VAL A 41 4.67 -25.17 3.95
N ALA A 42 5.11 -26.03 4.87
CA ALA A 42 6.37 -25.84 5.59
C ALA A 42 7.58 -25.84 4.65
N ILE A 43 7.60 -26.74 3.65
CA ILE A 43 8.64 -26.78 2.61
C ILE A 43 8.60 -25.52 1.75
N LEU A 44 7.42 -25.10 1.28
CA LEU A 44 7.25 -23.89 0.47
C LEU A 44 7.75 -22.64 1.22
N ARG A 45 7.48 -22.55 2.53
CA ARG A 45 8.01 -21.48 3.38
C ARG A 45 9.52 -21.53 3.51
N ALA A 46 10.10 -22.71 3.71
CA ALA A 46 11.56 -22.89 3.77
C ALA A 46 12.25 -22.50 2.45
N GLN A 47 11.54 -22.61 1.32
CA GLN A 47 11.98 -22.16 0.00
C GLN A 47 11.80 -20.65 -0.24
N GLY A 48 11.37 -19.88 0.77
CA GLY A 48 11.19 -18.44 0.67
C GLY A 48 9.82 -18.01 0.13
N THR A 49 8.86 -18.92 -0.04
CA THR A 49 7.49 -18.52 -0.41
C THR A 49 6.82 -17.82 0.77
N PRO A 50 6.29 -16.60 0.60
CA PRO A 50 5.69 -15.81 1.68
C PRO A 50 4.27 -16.29 2.06
N ILE A 51 4.14 -17.52 2.58
CA ILE A 51 2.87 -18.07 3.04
C ILE A 51 2.71 -17.83 4.55
N ILE A 52 1.60 -17.18 4.94
CA ILE A 52 1.20 -17.06 6.36
C ILE A 52 0.13 -18.09 6.72
N SER A 53 0.16 -18.53 7.98
CA SER A 53 -0.89 -19.35 8.58
C SER A 53 -1.70 -18.48 9.53
N THR A 54 -3.00 -18.36 9.27
CA THR A 54 -3.95 -17.63 10.12
C THR A 54 -4.97 -18.62 10.68
N PRO A 55 -5.73 -18.27 11.74
CA PRO A 55 -6.85 -19.08 12.20
C PRO A 55 -7.91 -19.35 11.11
N ARG A 56 -7.97 -18.52 10.06
CA ARG A 56 -8.92 -18.63 8.95
C ARG A 56 -8.36 -19.47 7.79
N GLY A 57 -7.09 -19.86 7.82
CA GLY A 57 -6.44 -20.63 6.76
C GLY A 57 -5.06 -20.11 6.36
N TYR A 58 -4.52 -20.70 5.30
CA TYR A 58 -3.28 -20.29 4.64
C TYR A 58 -3.55 -19.17 3.65
N GLN A 59 -2.61 -18.24 3.55
CA GLN A 59 -2.68 -17.16 2.57
C GLN A 59 -1.28 -16.90 2.03
N LEU A 60 -1.16 -16.77 0.72
CA LEU A 60 0.04 -16.19 0.12
C LEU A 60 0.01 -14.70 0.49
N VAL A 61 0.93 -14.27 1.34
CA VAL A 61 1.25 -12.85 1.41
C VAL A 61 1.93 -12.59 0.08
N HIS A 62 1.23 -11.92 -0.82
CA HIS A 62 1.98 -11.22 -1.85
C HIS A 62 2.83 -10.25 -1.04
N ASN A 63 4.14 -10.49 -0.95
CA ASN A 63 5.03 -9.36 -0.90
C ASN A 63 4.55 -8.56 -2.10
N GLN A 64 3.78 -7.50 -1.84
CA GLN A 64 3.59 -6.47 -2.84
C GLN A 64 5.02 -6.27 -3.33
N ILE A 65 5.27 -6.55 -4.61
CA ILE A 65 6.44 -6.00 -5.29
C ILE A 65 6.52 -4.60 -4.72
N GLU A 66 7.55 -4.30 -3.91
CA GLU A 66 7.59 -3.01 -3.23
C GLU A 66 7.35 -2.00 -4.33
N GLY A 67 6.22 -1.28 -4.23
CA GLY A 67 5.85 -0.40 -5.31
C GLY A 67 7.01 0.54 -5.54
N VAL A 68 7.19 1.01 -6.76
CA VAL A 68 8.16 2.06 -7.00
C VAL A 68 7.77 3.26 -6.15
N LYS A 69 8.75 3.85 -5.48
CA LYS A 69 8.54 4.98 -4.56
C LYS A 69 9.18 6.23 -5.14
N LYS A 70 8.47 7.35 -5.04
CA LYS A 70 8.99 8.67 -5.38
C LYS A 70 8.55 9.67 -4.31
N VAL A 71 9.44 10.59 -4.00
CA VAL A 71 9.12 11.74 -3.16
C VAL A 71 8.68 12.87 -4.07
N PHE A 72 7.49 13.41 -3.81
CA PHE A 72 6.98 14.60 -4.47
C PHE A 72 7.14 15.80 -3.53
N VAL A 73 7.64 16.91 -4.07
CA VAL A 73 7.73 18.19 -3.36
C VAL A 73 6.56 19.05 -3.80
N CYS A 74 5.67 19.36 -2.86
CA CYS A 74 4.42 20.05 -3.09
C CYS A 74 4.41 21.40 -2.39
N CYS A 75 3.69 22.36 -2.96
CA CYS A 75 3.48 23.68 -2.39
C CYS A 75 2.07 24.18 -2.70
N HIS A 76 1.21 24.22 -1.69
CA HIS A 76 -0.15 24.76 -1.84
C HIS A 76 -0.78 25.12 -0.49
N GLY A 77 -1.91 25.83 -0.54
CA GLY A 77 -2.73 26.12 0.64
C GLY A 77 -3.68 24.97 1.03
N ASN A 78 -4.31 25.11 2.20
CA ASN A 78 -5.20 24.10 2.80
C ASN A 78 -6.39 23.66 1.92
N ASN A 79 -6.82 24.51 0.97
CA ASN A 79 -7.95 24.22 0.10
C ASN A 79 -7.63 23.17 -0.98
N GLU A 80 -6.35 22.96 -1.29
CA GLU A 80 -5.91 22.07 -2.37
C GLU A 80 -5.53 20.66 -1.87
N VAL A 81 -5.40 20.45 -0.55
CA VAL A 81 -5.04 19.15 0.07
C VAL A 81 -5.90 17.99 -0.44
N ARG A 82 -7.21 18.22 -0.57
CA ARG A 82 -8.10 17.17 -1.09
C ARG A 82 -7.75 16.81 -2.53
N LYS A 83 -7.55 17.81 -3.38
CA LYS A 83 -7.30 17.62 -4.81
C LYS A 83 -5.96 16.95 -5.04
N GLU A 84 -4.93 17.34 -4.29
CA GLU A 84 -3.61 16.72 -4.31
C GLU A 84 -3.71 15.22 -3.96
N LEU A 85 -4.28 14.89 -2.79
CA LEU A 85 -4.38 13.50 -2.36
C LEU A 85 -5.24 12.68 -3.33
N GLU A 86 -6.32 13.26 -3.86
CA GLU A 86 -7.18 12.62 -4.86
C GLU A 86 -6.43 12.37 -6.17
N ALA A 87 -5.64 13.33 -6.66
CA ALA A 87 -4.81 13.18 -7.85
C ALA A 87 -3.81 12.02 -7.72
N ILE A 88 -3.23 11.81 -6.53
CA ILE A 88 -2.32 10.69 -6.29
C ILE A 88 -3.07 9.36 -6.33
N VAL A 89 -4.14 9.20 -5.55
CA VAL A 89 -4.84 7.90 -5.43
C VAL A 89 -5.62 7.52 -6.69
N ASP A 90 -6.12 8.50 -7.45
CA ASP A 90 -6.86 8.25 -8.69
C ASP A 90 -5.94 7.75 -9.82
N ASN A 91 -4.64 8.05 -9.74
CA ASN A 91 -3.60 7.55 -10.65
C ASN A 91 -2.86 6.33 -10.08
N GLY A 92 -3.45 5.62 -9.12
CA GLY A 92 -2.92 4.35 -8.59
C GLY A 92 -1.94 4.49 -7.42
N GLY A 93 -1.70 5.71 -6.93
CA GLY A 93 -0.75 5.97 -5.87
C GLY A 93 -1.27 5.67 -4.45
N LEU A 94 -0.33 5.30 -3.57
CA LEU A 94 -0.49 5.22 -2.13
C LEU A 94 0.32 6.35 -1.49
N VAL A 95 -0.36 7.28 -0.82
CA VAL A 95 0.28 8.34 -0.04
C VAL A 95 0.75 7.75 1.29
N GLN A 96 2.06 7.54 1.45
CA GLN A 96 2.62 6.91 2.65
C GLN A 96 2.65 7.88 3.84
N ASN A 97 3.17 9.08 3.61
CA ASN A 97 3.39 10.09 4.65
C ASN A 97 3.23 11.50 4.11
N VAL A 98 3.33 12.48 5.01
CA VAL A 98 3.60 13.89 4.73
C VAL A 98 4.76 14.33 5.60
N VAL A 99 5.70 15.08 5.04
CA VAL A 99 6.85 15.62 5.78
C VAL A 99 6.94 17.13 5.56
N VAL A 100 7.10 17.88 6.65
CA VAL A 100 7.27 19.34 6.62
C VAL A 100 8.48 19.77 7.43
N GLU A 101 9.09 20.87 7.04
CA GLU A 101 10.16 21.52 7.80
C GLU A 101 9.57 22.54 8.78
N HIS A 102 10.02 22.50 10.03
CA HIS A 102 9.59 23.37 11.11
C HIS A 102 10.82 23.96 11.82
N ASP A 103 10.89 25.29 11.92
CA ASP A 103 12.06 26.03 12.43
C ASP A 103 12.62 25.54 13.78
N VAL A 104 11.74 25.06 14.66
CA VAL A 104 12.12 24.56 16.00
C VAL A 104 12.42 23.06 16.04
N TYR A 105 11.70 22.25 15.27
CA TYR A 105 11.70 20.79 15.41
C TYR A 105 12.41 20.07 14.26
N GLY A 106 12.85 20.81 13.23
CA GLY A 106 13.35 20.24 12.00
C GLY A 106 12.23 19.59 11.22
N TYR A 107 12.40 18.32 10.83
CA TYR A 107 11.42 17.62 10.01
C TYR A 107 10.33 16.96 10.87
N LEU A 108 9.07 17.32 10.60
CA LEU A 108 7.90 16.68 11.17
C LEU A 108 7.29 15.73 10.13
N GLU A 109 7.16 14.45 10.49
CA GLU A 109 6.55 13.43 9.65
C GLU A 109 5.20 12.97 10.20
N GLY A 110 4.18 12.98 9.36
CA GLY A 110 2.86 12.40 9.62
C GLY A 110 2.61 11.18 8.73
N THR A 111 2.38 10.01 9.33
CA THR A 111 1.97 8.82 8.57
C THR A 111 0.52 8.94 8.11
N LEU A 112 0.27 8.70 6.83
CA LEU A 112 -1.06 8.83 6.21
C LEU A 112 -1.63 7.49 5.72
N LYS A 113 -0.87 6.76 4.90
CA LYS A 113 -1.26 5.48 4.28
C LYS A 113 -2.63 5.53 3.57
N LEU A 114 -2.82 6.51 2.69
CA LEU A 114 -4.07 6.71 1.96
C LEU A 114 -3.97 6.08 0.57
N ARG A 115 -4.91 5.18 0.24
CA ARG A 115 -4.94 4.47 -1.07
C ARG A 115 -6.25 4.66 -1.83
N SER A 116 -7.17 5.46 -1.31
CA SER A 116 -8.49 5.63 -1.92
C SER A 116 -9.15 6.93 -1.51
N ARG A 117 -10.09 7.42 -2.34
CA ARG A 117 -10.93 8.57 -2.00
C ARG A 117 -11.70 8.42 -0.69
N ARG A 118 -12.03 7.17 -0.30
CA ARG A 118 -12.67 6.87 1.00
C ARG A 118 -11.72 7.17 2.16
N ASP A 119 -10.45 6.80 2.04
CA ASP A 119 -9.45 7.07 3.07
C ASP A 119 -9.22 8.58 3.20
N ILE A 120 -9.14 9.29 2.07
CA ILE A 120 -9.02 10.76 2.02
C ILE A 120 -10.21 11.43 2.71
N ALA A 121 -11.44 10.99 2.42
CA ALA A 121 -12.64 11.54 3.04
C ALA A 121 -12.63 11.36 4.58
N GLN A 122 -12.18 10.19 5.07
CA GLN A 122 -12.03 9.94 6.50
C GLN A 122 -10.92 10.79 7.12
N TYR A 123 -9.79 10.92 6.44
CA TYR A 123 -8.68 11.76 6.87
C TYR A 123 -9.10 13.23 7.02
N ILE A 124 -9.72 13.81 5.99
CA ILE A 124 -10.22 15.19 6.02
C ILE A 124 -11.26 15.40 7.11
N LYS A 125 -12.14 14.41 7.32
CA LYS A 125 -13.13 14.47 8.42
C LYS A 125 -12.43 14.52 9.79
N ARG A 126 -11.47 13.63 10.04
CA ARG A 126 -10.70 13.60 11.30
C ARG A 126 -9.93 14.89 11.54
N MET A 127 -9.33 15.46 10.49
CA MET A 127 -8.63 16.76 10.55
C MET A 127 -9.58 17.89 10.98
N LYS A 128 -10.79 17.93 10.43
CA LYS A 128 -11.80 18.94 10.82
C LYS A 128 -12.29 18.77 12.26
N GLU A 129 -12.46 17.53 12.71
CA GLU A 129 -12.93 17.21 14.06
C GLU A 129 -11.88 17.49 15.13
N SER A 130 -10.60 17.23 14.86
CA SER A 130 -9.51 17.46 15.81
C SER A 130 -9.14 18.93 15.98
N LYS A 131 -9.60 19.82 15.09
CA LYS A 131 -9.11 21.21 14.95
C LYS A 131 -7.58 21.28 14.80
N ALA A 132 -6.94 20.19 14.39
CA ALA A 132 -5.51 20.17 14.17
C ALA A 132 -5.19 21.02 12.93
N GLU A 133 -4.15 21.84 13.03
CA GLU A 133 -3.60 22.50 11.86
C GLU A 133 -3.02 21.45 10.90
N LEU A 134 -3.21 21.70 9.61
CA LEU A 134 -2.63 20.86 8.57
C LEU A 134 -1.12 21.06 8.59
N LEU A 135 -0.35 19.98 8.49
CA LEU A 135 1.11 20.10 8.43
C LEU A 135 1.54 20.93 7.21
N CYS A 136 0.83 20.85 6.08
CA CYS A 136 1.12 21.64 4.89
C CYS A 136 0.98 23.16 5.09
N SER A 137 0.33 23.67 6.15
CA SER A 137 0.35 25.12 6.45
C SER A 137 1.62 25.59 7.14
N ILE A 138 2.48 24.67 7.56
CA ILE A 138 3.80 24.97 8.12
C ILE A 138 4.74 25.29 6.95
N ASN A 139 5.56 26.33 7.11
CA ASN A 139 6.54 26.79 6.10
C ASN A 139 5.93 27.19 4.73
N GLY A 140 4.87 28.00 4.76
CA GLY A 140 4.36 28.67 3.55
C GLY A 140 3.68 27.76 2.51
N GLY A 141 3.34 26.51 2.87
CA GLY A 141 2.72 25.57 1.96
C GLY A 141 3.64 24.41 1.53
N ILE A 142 4.94 24.49 1.80
CA ILE A 142 5.94 23.56 1.28
C ILE A 142 5.99 22.28 2.11
N HIS A 143 5.83 21.14 1.45
CA HIS A 143 5.86 19.83 2.09
C HIS A 143 6.24 18.75 1.08
N THR A 144 6.52 17.54 1.59
CA THR A 144 6.80 16.39 0.74
C THR A 144 5.91 15.19 1.06
N HIS A 145 5.64 14.40 0.03
CA HIS A 145 4.92 13.14 0.13
C HIS A 145 5.77 12.00 -0.43
N LEU A 146 5.98 10.96 0.37
CA LEU A 146 6.41 9.67 -0.15
C LEU A 146 5.20 8.96 -0.76
N VAL A 147 5.24 8.74 -2.07
CA VAL A 147 4.19 8.06 -2.81
C VAL A 147 4.73 6.75 -3.35
N GLU A 148 3.92 5.71 -3.20
CA GLU A 148 4.18 4.37 -3.73
C GLU A 148 3.17 4.04 -4.83
N ALA A 149 3.63 3.48 -5.95
CA ALA A 149 2.76 3.00 -7.02
C ALA A 149 3.25 1.64 -7.54
N ALA A 150 2.41 0.90 -8.25
CA ALA A 150 2.78 -0.43 -8.76
C ALA A 150 3.85 -0.35 -9.86
N THR A 151 3.85 0.72 -10.67
CA THR A 151 4.81 0.89 -11.77
C THR A 151 5.34 2.32 -11.89
N SER A 152 6.47 2.50 -12.57
CA SER A 152 7.07 3.82 -12.82
C SER A 152 6.18 4.71 -13.69
N GLU A 153 5.40 4.10 -14.58
CA GLU A 153 4.43 4.80 -15.42
C GLU A 153 3.30 5.43 -14.59
N GLU A 154 2.84 4.74 -13.53
CA GLU A 154 1.88 5.32 -12.59
C GLU A 154 2.49 6.51 -11.82
N LEU A 155 3.76 6.44 -11.41
CA LEU A 155 4.44 7.59 -10.80
C LEU A 155 4.57 8.78 -11.75
N ILE A 156 4.80 8.54 -13.04
CA ILE A 156 4.83 9.60 -14.07
C ILE A 156 3.43 10.21 -14.23
N ALA A 157 2.38 9.39 -14.32
CA ALA A 157 1.00 9.86 -14.40
C ALA A 157 0.58 10.68 -13.16
N ILE A 158 1.02 10.27 -11.96
CA ILE A 158 0.82 11.02 -10.72
C ILE A 158 1.53 12.38 -10.80
N GLU A 159 2.78 12.43 -11.27
CA GLU A 159 3.53 13.67 -11.44
C GLU A 159 2.83 14.63 -12.40
N GLU A 160 2.41 14.15 -13.57
CA GLU A 160 1.67 14.92 -14.57
C GLU A 160 0.34 15.45 -14.01
N ALA A 161 -0.38 14.63 -13.22
CA ALA A 161 -1.62 15.04 -12.58
C ALA A 161 -1.39 16.14 -11.53
N LEU A 162 -0.34 16.01 -10.72
CA LEU A 162 0.04 17.01 -9.71
C LEU A 162 0.51 18.33 -10.37
N ASP A 163 1.28 18.25 -11.46
CA ASP A 163 1.67 19.44 -12.24
C ASP A 163 0.45 20.12 -12.88
N GLY A 164 -0.48 19.32 -13.43
CA GLY A 164 -1.70 19.81 -14.08
C GLY A 164 -2.64 20.58 -13.14
N ILE A 165 -2.64 20.27 -11.85
CA ILE A 165 -3.37 21.04 -10.83
C ILE A 165 -2.53 22.13 -10.16
N GLY A 166 -1.25 22.25 -10.52
CA GLY A 166 -0.36 23.34 -10.08
C GLY A 166 0.07 23.26 -8.62
N VAL A 167 0.15 22.04 -8.06
CA VAL A 167 0.54 21.84 -6.64
C VAL A 167 1.99 21.44 -6.44
N LEU A 168 2.72 21.08 -7.50
CA LEU A 168 4.15 20.80 -7.42
C LEU A 168 4.95 22.08 -7.20
N TYR A 169 5.97 22.01 -6.35
CA TYR A 169 6.90 23.11 -6.14
C TYR A 169 7.76 23.32 -7.40
N LYS A 170 7.86 24.58 -7.87
CA LYS A 170 8.71 25.00 -8.98
C LYS A 170 9.70 26.05 -8.45
N GLU A 171 10.98 25.90 -8.78
CA GLU A 171 12.04 26.87 -8.46
C GLU A 171 11.85 28.22 -9.16
#